data_AF-A0A1A8YQX7-F1
#
_entry.id   AF-A0A1A8YQX7-F1
#
_cell.length_a   1.000
_cell.length_b   1.000
_cell.length_c   1.000
_cell.angle_alpha   90.00
_cell.angle_beta   90.00
_cell.angle_gamma   90.00
#
_symmetry.space_group_name_H-M   'P 1'
#
loop_
_entity.id
_entity.type
_entity.pdbx_description
1 polymer ?
#
loop_
_entity_poly.entity_id
_entity_poly.type
_entity_poly.pdbx_seq_one_letter_code
_entity_poly.pdbx_strand_id
1 'polypeptide(L)'
;MEKRYDMGNGHVKWLYMLAESNSEADWWTLGIFIYEILVGCPPFYANEPLLIYQKILEGIIYFPKFLDNNCKHLMKKLLSHDLTKRYGNLKKGAQNVKEHPWFGNIDWVNLLNKKVEVPYKPKYKNIFDSSNFERVQEDLSVADKITNENDPFYDW
;
A
#
# COMPACT_ATOMS: atom_id res chain seq x y z
N MET A 1 5.50 17.98 37.29
CA MET A 1 6.54 18.65 36.49
C MET A 1 5.97 18.86 35.10
N GLU A 2 5.53 20.08 34.89
CA GLU A 2 4.77 20.58 33.76
C GLU A 2 5.75 20.93 32.62
N LYS A 3 5.64 20.28 31.46
CA LYS A 3 6.34 20.76 30.26
C LYS A 3 5.39 21.65 29.49
N ARG A 4 5.54 22.97 29.69
CA ARG A 4 4.96 24.02 28.84
C ARG A 4 5.53 23.87 27.43
N TYR A 5 4.65 23.66 26.45
CA TYR A 5 5.00 23.75 25.04
C TYR A 5 4.84 25.20 24.61
N ASP A 6 5.93 25.77 24.10
CA ASP A 6 5.99 27.14 23.59
C ASP A 6 5.18 27.26 22.29
N MET A 7 4.24 28.21 22.26
CA MET A 7 3.30 28.45 21.15
C MET A 7 3.89 29.39 20.08
N GLY A 8 5.13 29.13 19.67
CA GLY A 8 5.92 30.04 18.84
C GLY A 8 6.41 29.42 17.52
N ASN A 9 5.51 28.89 16.67
CA ASN A 9 5.61 28.90 15.21
C ASN A 9 4.63 27.91 14.58
N GLY A 10 3.53 28.44 14.03
CA GLY A 10 2.49 27.67 13.35
C GLY A 10 2.95 26.96 12.06
N HIS A 11 4.15 27.24 11.53
CA HIS A 11 4.63 26.65 10.27
C HIS A 11 5.35 25.30 10.43
N VAL A 12 6.03 25.03 11.54
CA VAL A 12 6.72 23.75 11.73
C VAL A 12 5.78 22.62 12.14
N LYS A 13 4.62 22.94 12.75
CA LYS A 13 3.63 21.93 13.15
C LYS A 13 3.01 21.19 11.95
N TRP A 14 2.94 21.84 10.79
CA TRP A 14 2.45 21.22 9.55
C TRP A 14 3.44 20.22 8.96
N LEU A 15 4.74 20.51 9.00
CA LEU A 15 5.76 19.57 8.50
C LEU A 15 5.82 18.28 9.33
N TYR A 16 5.66 18.37 10.67
CA TYR A 16 5.59 17.18 11.52
C TYR A 16 4.26 16.43 11.35
N MET A 17 3.13 17.12 11.12
CA MET A 17 1.85 16.45 10.82
C MET A 17 1.82 15.77 9.43
N LEU A 18 2.58 16.28 8.45
CA LEU A 18 2.67 15.67 7.11
C LEU A 18 3.65 14.48 7.06
N ALA A 19 4.62 14.43 7.98
CA ALA A 19 5.54 13.30 8.09
C ALA A 19 4.91 12.07 8.78
N GLU A 20 3.86 12.26 9.58
CA GLU A 20 3.19 11.18 10.30
C GLU A 20 2.10 10.46 9.49
N SER A 21 1.65 10.99 8.34
CA SER A 21 0.43 10.52 7.65
C SER A 21 0.58 9.52 6.50
N ASN A 22 1.80 9.09 6.17
CA ASN A 22 2.01 8.21 5.00
C ASN A 22 1.78 6.72 5.32
N SER A 23 2.01 6.30 6.56
CA SER A 23 1.93 4.88 6.91
C SER A 23 0.49 4.35 6.95
N GLU A 24 -0.49 5.20 7.25
CA GLU A 24 -1.90 4.84 7.37
C GLU A 24 -2.56 4.61 6.02
N ALA A 25 -2.10 5.34 5.00
CA ALA A 25 -2.48 5.12 3.61
C ALA A 25 -1.93 3.78 3.11
N ASP A 26 -0.70 3.41 3.49
CA ASP A 26 -0.10 2.12 3.11
C ASP A 26 -0.91 0.93 3.63
N TRP A 27 -1.38 0.98 4.88
CA TRP A 27 -2.23 -0.08 5.45
C TRP A 27 -3.58 -0.20 4.75
N TRP A 28 -4.15 0.92 4.31
CA TRP A 28 -5.35 0.90 3.49
C TRP A 28 -5.07 0.24 2.13
N THR A 29 -3.99 0.67 1.46
CA THR A 29 -3.55 0.10 0.17
C THR A 29 -3.26 -1.39 0.28
N LEU A 30 -2.68 -1.87 1.38
CA LEU A 30 -2.50 -3.29 1.64
C LEU A 30 -3.85 -4.03 1.68
N GLY A 31 -4.87 -3.45 2.29
CA GLY A 31 -6.22 -4.01 2.30
C GLY A 31 -6.83 -4.11 0.90
N ILE A 32 -6.64 -3.08 0.07
CA ILE A 32 -7.07 -3.07 -1.34
C ILE A 32 -6.35 -4.16 -2.12
N PHE A 33 -5.03 -4.25 -1.94
CA PHE A 33 -4.17 -5.20 -2.64
C PHE A 33 -4.49 -6.67 -2.28
N ILE A 34 -4.73 -6.97 -1.00
CA ILE A 34 -5.16 -8.31 -0.58
C ILE A 34 -6.48 -8.68 -1.24
N TYR A 35 -7.44 -7.75 -1.30
CA TYR A 35 -8.71 -7.99 -1.97
C TYR A 35 -8.50 -8.29 -3.46
N GLU A 36 -7.70 -7.46 -4.14
CA GLU A 36 -7.47 -7.58 -5.58
C GLU A 36 -6.76 -8.89 -5.95
N ILE A 37 -5.74 -9.32 -5.19
CA ILE A 37 -5.06 -10.60 -5.44
C ILE A 37 -6.04 -11.78 -5.36
N LEU A 38 -6.97 -11.74 -4.38
CA LEU A 38 -7.84 -12.88 -4.09
C LEU A 38 -9.12 -12.89 -4.95
N VAL A 39 -9.61 -11.72 -5.34
CA VAL A 39 -10.86 -11.57 -6.10
C VAL A 39 -10.60 -11.35 -7.60
N GLY A 40 -9.42 -10.82 -7.95
CA GLY A 40 -9.03 -10.50 -9.32
C GLY A 40 -9.44 -9.10 -9.80
N CYS A 41 -10.06 -8.30 -8.94
CA CYS A 41 -10.42 -6.91 -9.22
C CYS A 41 -10.42 -6.07 -7.94
N PRO A 42 -10.24 -4.74 -8.01
CA PRO A 42 -10.28 -3.89 -6.83
C PRO A 42 -11.70 -3.82 -6.22
N PRO A 43 -11.81 -3.60 -4.89
CA PRO A 43 -13.10 -3.55 -4.21
C PRO A 43 -13.93 -2.31 -4.58
N PHE A 44 -13.27 -1.23 -5.01
CA PHE A 44 -13.89 -0.01 -5.47
C PHE A 44 -13.53 0.19 -6.95
N TYR A 45 -14.49 -0.06 -7.83
CA TYR A 45 -14.31 0.08 -9.27
C TYR A 45 -15.50 0.82 -9.88
N ALA A 46 -15.21 1.74 -10.80
CA ALA A 46 -16.18 2.46 -11.62
C ALA A 46 -15.48 3.00 -12.87
N ASN A 47 -16.26 3.40 -13.88
CA ASN A 47 -15.72 3.95 -15.13
C ASN A 47 -15.14 5.36 -14.95
N GLU A 48 -15.75 6.15 -14.06
CA GLU A 48 -15.35 7.54 -13.81
C GLU A 48 -14.62 7.66 -12.47
N PRO A 49 -13.47 8.36 -12.39
CA PRO A 49 -12.73 8.55 -11.16
C PRO A 49 -13.57 9.11 -10.00
N LEU A 50 -14.50 10.03 -10.29
CA LEU A 50 -15.39 10.61 -9.30
C LEU A 50 -16.28 9.56 -8.62
N LEU A 51 -16.77 8.57 -9.37
CA LEU A 51 -17.59 7.49 -8.84
C LEU A 51 -16.75 6.52 -7.98
N ILE A 52 -15.47 6.33 -8.31
CA ILE A 52 -14.55 5.56 -7.48
C ILE A 52 -14.38 6.24 -6.13
N TYR A 53 -14.15 7.56 -6.11
CA TYR A 53 -14.05 8.33 -4.85
C TYR A 53 -15.33 8.25 -4.03
N GLN A 54 -16.51 8.35 -4.65
CA GLN A 54 -17.78 8.18 -3.95
C GLN A 54 -17.89 6.80 -3.30
N LYS A 55 -17.57 5.73 -4.03
CA LYS A 55 -17.55 4.35 -3.49
C LYS A 55 -16.55 4.19 -2.35
N ILE A 56 -15.37 4.79 -2.46
CA ILE A 56 -14.37 4.81 -1.39
C ILE A 56 -14.98 5.47 -0.15
N LEU A 57 -15.59 6.65 -0.29
CA LEU A 57 -16.20 7.38 0.83
C LEU A 57 -17.39 6.63 1.47
N GLU A 58 -18.17 5.88 0.68
CA GLU A 58 -19.23 5.01 1.19
C GLU A 58 -18.67 3.83 2.01
N GLY A 59 -17.49 3.32 1.66
CA GLY A 59 -16.82 2.26 2.41
C GLY A 59 -17.50 0.89 2.33
N ILE A 60 -18.44 0.70 1.41
CA ILE A 60 -19.17 -0.54 1.25
C ILE A 60 -18.37 -1.50 0.37
N ILE A 61 -17.91 -2.61 0.96
CA ILE A 61 -17.14 -3.64 0.27
C ILE A 61 -17.97 -4.94 0.20
N TYR A 62 -18.12 -5.47 -1.01
CA TYR A 62 -18.71 -6.79 -1.21
C TYR A 62 -17.64 -7.87 -1.05
N PHE A 63 -17.88 -8.85 -0.19
CA PHE A 63 -16.96 -9.98 -0.02
C PHE A 63 -17.58 -11.25 -0.62
N PRO A 64 -16.99 -11.82 -1.68
CA PRO A 64 -17.41 -13.11 -2.20
C PRO A 64 -17.45 -14.22 -1.15
N LYS A 65 -18.36 -15.18 -1.34
CA LYS A 65 -18.56 -16.29 -0.37
C LYS A 65 -17.32 -17.17 -0.20
N PHE A 66 -16.54 -17.36 -1.26
CA PHE A 66 -15.34 -18.21 -1.26
C PHE A 66 -14.18 -17.68 -0.40
N LEU A 67 -14.19 -16.38 -0.06
CA LEU A 67 -13.11 -15.80 0.73
C LEU A 67 -13.14 -16.33 2.17
N ASP A 68 -11.96 -16.62 2.70
CA ASP A 68 -11.76 -17.01 4.09
C ASP A 68 -12.31 -15.94 5.06
N ASN A 69 -12.89 -16.37 6.18
CA ASN A 69 -13.52 -15.46 7.13
C ASN A 69 -12.51 -14.62 7.89
N ASN A 70 -11.32 -15.17 8.20
CA ASN A 70 -10.25 -14.38 8.80
C ASN A 70 -9.73 -13.35 7.80
N CYS A 71 -9.61 -13.71 6.52
CA CYS A 71 -9.26 -12.77 5.46
C CYS A 71 -10.24 -11.58 5.39
N LYS A 72 -11.56 -11.87 5.33
CA LYS A 72 -12.61 -10.84 5.35
C LYS A 72 -12.50 -9.94 6.58
N HIS A 73 -12.24 -10.53 7.75
CA HIS A 73 -12.09 -9.78 8.99
C HIS A 73 -10.87 -8.85 8.94
N LEU A 74 -9.71 -9.34 8.48
CA LEU A 74 -8.51 -8.53 8.31
C LEU A 74 -8.76 -7.35 7.36
N MET A 75 -9.33 -7.63 6.18
CA MET A 75 -9.62 -6.59 5.19
C MET A 75 -10.53 -5.50 5.75
N LYS A 76 -11.58 -5.86 6.51
CA LYS A 76 -12.44 -4.88 7.19
C LYS A 76 -11.69 -4.02 8.21
N LYS A 77 -10.65 -4.55 8.85
CA LYS A 77 -9.82 -3.79 9.81
C LYS A 77 -8.80 -2.89 9.12
N LEU A 78 -8.26 -3.29 7.97
CA LEU A 78 -7.36 -2.46 7.15
C LEU A 78 -8.13 -1.36 6.40
N LEU A 79 -9.31 -1.68 5.88
CA LEU A 79 -10.18 -0.79 5.11
C LEU A 79 -11.18 -0.04 5.99
N SER A 80 -10.80 0.25 7.24
CA SER A 80 -11.63 1.05 8.14
C SER A 80 -11.43 2.54 7.88
N HIS A 81 -12.52 3.28 7.68
CA HIS A 81 -12.50 4.75 7.58
C HIS A 81 -12.00 5.42 8.87
N ASP A 82 -12.31 4.81 10.01
CA ASP A 82 -11.89 5.31 11.31
C ASP A 82 -10.43 4.93 11.55
N LEU A 83 -9.54 5.91 11.42
CA LEU A 83 -8.09 5.76 11.64
C LEU A 83 -7.76 5.22 13.03
N THR A 84 -8.59 5.49 14.04
CA THR A 84 -8.37 5.00 15.42
C THR A 84 -8.68 3.51 15.58
N LYS A 85 -9.36 2.90 14.59
CA LYS A 85 -9.73 1.48 14.55
C LYS A 85 -8.98 0.72 13.46
N ARG A 86 -8.29 1.42 12.57
CA ARG A 86 -7.56 0.84 11.44
C ARG A 86 -6.33 0.07 11.93
N TYR A 87 -6.21 -1.18 11.50
CA TYR A 87 -5.01 -1.97 11.78
C TYR A 87 -3.78 -1.32 11.14
N GLY A 88 -2.65 -1.37 11.84
CA GLY A 88 -1.46 -0.62 11.44
C GLY A 88 -1.34 0.77 12.08
N ASN A 89 -2.47 1.37 12.47
CA ASN A 89 -2.52 2.67 13.16
C ASN A 89 -2.93 2.59 14.64
N LEU A 90 -3.07 1.37 15.17
CA LEU A 90 -3.32 1.15 16.59
C LEU A 90 -1.99 1.21 17.38
N LYS A 91 -2.06 1.16 18.71
CA LYS A 91 -0.87 1.20 19.59
C LYS A 91 0.22 0.16 19.26
N LYS A 92 -0.17 -1.01 18.74
CA LYS A 92 0.78 -2.07 18.34
C LYS A 92 1.21 -1.98 16.87
N GLY A 93 0.69 -1.01 16.11
CA GLY A 93 1.03 -0.76 14.71
C GLY A 93 0.95 -2.02 13.83
N ALA A 94 2.04 -2.29 13.11
CA ALA A 94 2.19 -3.45 12.22
C ALA A 94 1.98 -4.80 12.93
N GLN A 95 2.23 -4.90 14.24
CA GLN A 95 2.08 -6.15 14.97
C GLN A 95 0.63 -6.64 15.00
N ASN A 96 -0.36 -5.73 14.98
CA ASN A 96 -1.78 -6.15 14.87
C ASN A 96 -2.10 -6.87 13.55
N VAL A 97 -1.40 -6.51 12.48
CA VAL A 97 -1.53 -7.18 11.19
C VAL A 97 -0.82 -8.52 11.25
N LYS A 98 0.43 -8.56 11.74
CA LYS A 98 1.24 -9.78 11.82
C LYS A 98 0.64 -10.87 12.72
N GLU A 99 0.01 -10.47 13.83
CA GLU A 99 -0.65 -11.37 14.79
C GLU A 99 -2.07 -11.78 14.36
N HIS A 100 -2.59 -11.24 13.25
CA HIS A 100 -3.95 -11.55 12.81
C HIS A 100 -4.06 -13.03 12.39
N PRO A 101 -5.14 -13.76 12.77
CA PRO A 101 -5.29 -15.19 12.48
C PRO A 101 -5.14 -15.59 11.00
N TRP A 102 -5.46 -14.70 10.08
CA TRP A 102 -5.26 -14.92 8.63
C TRP A 102 -3.77 -15.15 8.28
N PHE A 103 -2.85 -14.51 9.00
CA PHE A 103 -1.41 -14.73 8.86
C PHE A 103 -0.86 -15.72 9.89
N GLY A 104 -1.70 -16.46 10.60
CA GLY A 104 -1.28 -17.35 11.69
C GLY A 104 -0.30 -18.46 11.27
N ASN A 105 -0.30 -18.83 9.99
CA ASN A 105 0.61 -19.83 9.42
C ASN A 105 1.90 -19.24 8.82
N ILE A 106 2.11 -17.93 8.93
CA ILE A 106 3.30 -17.26 8.38
C ILE A 106 4.40 -17.20 9.44
N ASP A 107 5.53 -17.82 9.13
CA ASP A 107 6.78 -17.57 9.85
C ASP A 107 7.45 -16.31 9.31
N TRP A 108 7.24 -15.20 10.01
CA TRP A 108 7.80 -13.89 9.65
C TRP A 108 9.33 -13.86 9.65
N VAL A 109 9.98 -14.68 10.47
CA VAL A 109 11.46 -14.74 10.55
C VAL A 109 12.01 -15.46 9.33
N ASN A 110 11.43 -16.61 8.98
CA ASN A 110 11.83 -17.33 7.77
C ASN A 110 11.47 -16.56 6.50
N LEU A 111 10.34 -15.84 6.48
CA LEU A 111 9.97 -14.98 5.36
C LEU A 111 10.99 -13.87 5.15
N LEU A 112 11.39 -13.17 6.22
CA LEU A 112 12.42 -12.13 6.17
C LEU A 112 13.77 -12.68 5.67
N ASN A 113 14.12 -13.88 6.11
CA ASN A 113 15.34 -14.56 5.68
C ASN A 113 15.22 -15.24 4.30
N LYS A 114 14.12 -15.04 3.57
CA LYS A 114 13.85 -15.62 2.25
C LYS A 114 13.94 -17.17 2.23
N LYS A 115 13.56 -17.80 3.35
CA LYS A 115 13.58 -19.26 3.55
C LYS A 115 12.21 -19.93 3.31
N VAL A 116 11.16 -19.14 3.12
CA VAL A 116 9.83 -19.65 2.80
C VAL A 116 9.80 -20.07 1.33
N GLU A 117 9.22 -21.25 1.05
CA GLU A 117 8.99 -21.71 -0.31
C GLU A 117 7.95 -20.81 -1.00
N VAL A 118 8.30 -20.30 -2.19
CA VAL A 118 7.39 -19.44 -2.96
C VAL A 118 6.36 -20.29 -3.70
N PRO A 119 5.07 -19.89 -3.70
CA PRO A 119 4.04 -20.64 -4.41
C PRO A 119 4.18 -20.59 -5.94
N TYR A 120 4.87 -19.57 -6.44
CA TYR A 120 5.13 -19.38 -7.87
C TYR A 120 6.57 -18.93 -8.08
N LYS A 121 7.26 -19.62 -8.98
CA LYS A 121 8.58 -19.23 -9.48
C LYS A 121 8.44 -18.87 -10.96
N PRO A 122 8.59 -17.59 -11.34
CA PRO A 122 8.54 -17.17 -12.74
C PRO A 122 9.56 -17.92 -13.58
N LYS A 123 9.15 -18.33 -14.78
CA LYS A 123 10.07 -18.95 -15.75
C LYS A 123 10.81 -17.86 -16.50
N TYR A 124 12.12 -18.02 -16.65
CA TYR A 124 12.95 -17.13 -17.45
C TYR A 124 14.16 -17.92 -17.99
N LYS A 125 14.70 -17.46 -19.12
CA LYS A 125 15.77 -18.13 -19.85
C LYS A 125 17.16 -17.73 -19.37
N ASN A 126 17.35 -16.44 -19.09
CA ASN A 126 18.63 -15.86 -18.67
C ASN A 126 18.40 -14.50 -18.00
N ILE A 127 19.49 -13.85 -17.56
CA ILE A 127 19.45 -12.57 -16.84
C ILE A 127 18.91 -11.38 -17.67
N PHE A 128 18.86 -11.50 -19.00
CA PHE A 128 18.34 -10.48 -19.92
C PHE A 128 16.93 -10.83 -20.44
N ASP A 129 16.30 -11.87 -19.89
CA ASP A 129 14.99 -12.31 -20.36
C ASP A 129 13.87 -11.39 -19.84
N SER A 130 13.26 -10.65 -20.75
CA SER A 130 12.12 -9.76 -20.50
C SER A 130 10.76 -10.41 -20.80
N SER A 131 10.69 -11.73 -20.98
CA SER A 131 9.45 -12.43 -21.38
C SER A 131 8.30 -12.39 -20.36
N ASN A 132 8.57 -12.06 -19.09
CA ASN A 132 7.54 -11.87 -18.07
C ASN A 132 6.95 -10.44 -18.06
N PHE A 133 7.41 -9.56 -18.96
CA PHE A 133 6.94 -8.18 -19.09
C PHE A 133 6.15 -8.00 -20.38
N GLU A 134 5.26 -7.00 -20.38
CA GLU A 134 4.57 -6.58 -21.59
C GLU A 134 5.54 -5.94 -22.58
N ARG A 135 5.37 -6.25 -23.87
CA ARG A 135 6.11 -5.58 -24.94
C ARG A 135 5.45 -4.25 -25.25
N VAL A 136 6.03 -3.18 -24.72
CA VAL A 136 5.63 -1.82 -25.05
C VAL A 136 6.34 -1.39 -26.33
N GLN A 137 5.68 -0.62 -27.19
CA GLN A 137 6.36 0.02 -28.32
C GLN A 137 7.40 0.99 -27.77
N GLU A 138 8.65 0.80 -28.18
CA GLU A 138 9.71 1.76 -27.85
C GLU A 138 9.39 3.08 -28.52
N ASP A 139 9.26 4.13 -27.71
CA ASP A 139 9.28 5.48 -28.22
C ASP A 139 10.72 5.80 -28.64
N LEU A 140 10.98 5.70 -29.95
CA LEU A 140 12.27 6.02 -30.55
C LEU A 140 12.46 7.53 -30.72
N SER A 141 11.52 8.36 -30.24
CA SER A 141 11.78 9.79 -30.12
C SER A 141 13.00 9.97 -29.22
N VAL A 142 13.94 10.78 -29.70
CA VAL A 142 15.10 11.14 -28.90
C VAL A 142 14.56 12.02 -27.78
N ALA A 143 14.54 11.49 -26.55
CA ALA A 143 14.25 12.30 -25.38
C ALA A 143 15.16 13.53 -25.41
N ASP A 144 14.58 14.70 -25.17
CA ASP A 144 15.36 15.92 -25.13
C ASP A 144 16.52 15.76 -24.15
N LYS A 145 17.71 16.17 -24.57
CA LYS A 145 18.87 16.12 -23.68
C LYS A 145 18.57 16.95 -22.45
N ILE A 146 18.55 16.28 -21.31
CA ILE A 146 18.49 16.95 -20.01
C ILE A 146 19.80 17.71 -19.86
N THR A 147 19.73 19.03 -20.01
CA THR A 147 20.82 19.95 -19.68
C THR A 147 20.64 20.41 -18.23
N ASN A 148 21.71 20.94 -17.61
CA ASN A 148 21.64 21.52 -16.27
C ASN A 148 20.53 22.58 -16.13
N GLU A 149 20.17 23.26 -17.23
CA GLU A 149 19.11 24.28 -17.28
C GLU A 149 17.69 23.68 -17.29
N ASN A 150 17.53 22.44 -17.76
CA ASN A 150 16.26 21.75 -17.92
C ASN A 150 16.10 20.54 -16.98
N ASP A 151 17.07 20.33 -16.07
CA ASP A 151 17.02 19.29 -15.06
C ASP A 151 16.35 19.81 -13.78
N PRO A 152 15.13 19.36 -13.45
CA PRO A 152 14.42 19.80 -12.25
C PRO A 152 15.09 19.33 -10.94
N PHE A 153 16.15 18.53 -11.01
CA PHE A 153 16.90 18.01 -9.86
C PHE A 153 18.34 18.53 -9.81
N TYR A 154 18.75 19.47 -10.67
CA TYR A 154 20.13 19.97 -10.72
C TYR A 154 20.62 20.55 -9.38
N ASP A 155 19.71 21.20 -8.64
CA ASP A 155 20.00 21.92 -7.39
C ASP A 155 19.53 21.18 -6.11
N TRP A 156 19.21 19.88 -6.21
CA TRP A 156 18.78 19.05 -5.06
C TRP A 156 19.96 18.39 -4.35
#